data_AF-A0A1M6MSM9-F1
#
_entry.id   AF-A0A1M6MSM9-F1
#
_cell.length_a   1.000
_cell.length_b   1.000
_cell.length_c   1.000
_cell.angle_alpha   90.00
_cell.angle_beta   90.00
_cell.angle_gamma   90.00
#
_symmetry.space_group_name_H-M   'P 1'
#
loop_
_entity.id
_entity.type
_entity.pdbx_description
1 polymer ?
#
loop_
_entity_poly.entity_id
_entity_poly.type
_entity_poly.pdbx_seq_one_letter_code
_entity_poly.pdbx_strand_id
1 'polypeptide(L)'
;MDFAQLEAIYSTQLSIPMYQIGLLLLISTLALLFGRIKVALINNYLFALYWGYILNRAVLVGDNLEKVSYFTALYFGFGIIIAIFAVVGFMTHSD
;
A
#
# COMPACT_ATOMS: atom_id res chain seq x y z
N MET A 1 -24.46 -7.58 7.25
CA MET A 1 -23.27 -8.07 6.52
C MET A 1 -23.47 -9.56 6.34
N ASP A 2 -23.59 -10.03 5.09
CA ASP A 2 -23.96 -11.41 4.77
C ASP A 2 -22.75 -12.35 4.91
N PHE A 3 -22.96 -13.60 5.34
CA PHE A 3 -21.90 -14.59 5.58
C PHE A 3 -21.08 -14.86 4.31
N ALA A 4 -21.71 -14.77 3.14
CA ALA A 4 -21.06 -14.90 1.84
C ALA A 4 -20.02 -13.79 1.58
N GLN A 5 -20.22 -12.57 2.09
CA GLN A 5 -19.25 -11.49 1.96
C GLN A 5 -18.06 -11.68 2.89
N LEU A 6 -18.28 -12.26 4.08
CA LEU A 6 -17.20 -12.59 5.01
C LEU A 6 -16.32 -13.71 4.43
N GLU A 7 -16.92 -14.74 3.86
CA GLU A 7 -16.22 -15.85 3.22
C GLU A 7 -15.43 -15.40 1.97
N ALA A 8 -15.93 -14.43 1.21
CA ALA A 8 -15.21 -13.79 0.09
C ALA A 8 -13.95 -13.02 0.56
N ILE A 9 -14.03 -12.36 1.72
CA ILE A 9 -12.87 -11.65 2.31
C ILE A 9 -11.84 -12.66 2.82
N TYR A 10 -12.25 -13.76 3.45
CA TYR A 10 -11.35 -14.79 3.98
C TYR A 10 -10.75 -15.71 2.91
N SER A 11 -11.44 -15.92 1.78
CA SER A 11 -10.95 -16.71 0.63
C SER A 11 -9.96 -15.94 -0.25
N THR A 12 -9.96 -14.62 -0.17
CA THR A 12 -8.92 -13.80 -0.80
C THR A 12 -7.65 -13.93 0.03
N GLN A 13 -6.77 -14.85 -0.35
CA GLN A 13 -5.45 -15.03 0.27
C GLN A 13 -4.52 -13.83 -0.06
N LEU A 14 -4.83 -12.68 0.51
CA LEU A 14 -3.93 -11.53 0.63
C LEU A 14 -2.85 -11.88 1.66
N SER A 15 -1.97 -12.81 1.32
CA SER A 15 -0.89 -13.22 2.20
C SER A 15 0.23 -12.17 2.12
N ILE A 16 0.07 -11.10 2.90
CA ILE A 16 1.16 -10.17 3.15
C ILE A 16 2.19 -10.92 4.00
N PRO A 17 3.44 -11.07 3.53
CA PRO A 17 4.45 -11.81 4.30
C PRO A 17 4.69 -11.15 5.66
N MET A 18 4.68 -11.94 6.73
CA MET A 18 4.75 -11.44 8.12
C MET A 18 5.99 -10.57 8.39
N TYR A 19 7.13 -10.90 7.77
CA TYR A 19 8.36 -10.11 7.91
C TYR A 19 8.22 -8.69 7.34
N GLN A 20 7.39 -8.48 6.31
CA GLN A 20 7.13 -7.16 5.74
C GLN A 20 6.30 -6.29 6.68
N ILE A 21 5.34 -6.90 7.39
CA ILE A 21 4.56 -6.22 8.44
C ILE A 21 5.49 -5.81 9.59
N GLY A 22 6.38 -6.71 10.02
CA GLY A 22 7.40 -6.41 11.03
C GLY A 22 8.31 -5.24 10.64
N LEU A 23 8.76 -5.20 9.37
CA LEU A 23 9.57 -4.10 8.84
C LEU A 23 8.80 -2.78 8.79
N LEU A 24 7.54 -2.79 8.32
CA LEU A 24 6.69 -1.60 8.27
C LEU A 24 6.54 -1.00 9.67
N LEU A 25 6.24 -1.84 10.66
CA LEU A 25 6.10 -1.42 12.06
C LEU A 25 7.40 -0.87 12.61
N LEU A 26 8.51 -1.60 12.45
CA LEU A 26 9.82 -1.18 12.97
C LEU A 26 10.25 0.18 12.40
N ILE A 27 10.17 0.35 11.08
CA ILE A 27 10.57 1.60 10.42
C ILE A 27 9.65 2.75 10.83
N SER A 28 8.34 2.50 10.92
CA SER A 28 7.37 3.53 11.32
C SER A 28 7.57 3.94 12.78
N THR A 29 7.77 2.98 13.68
CA THR A 29 8.04 3.25 15.10
C THR A 29 9.34 4.01 15.29
N LEU A 30 10.42 3.65 14.59
CA LEU A 30 11.68 4.40 14.64
C LEU A 30 11.50 5.82 14.11
N ALA A 31 10.85 5.99 12.96
CA ALA A 31 10.59 7.31 12.39
C ALA A 31 9.79 8.20 13.36
N LEU A 32 8.75 7.65 14.00
CA LEU A 32 7.97 8.36 15.01
C LEU A 32 8.77 8.67 16.28
N LEU A 33 9.65 7.75 16.73
CA LEU A 33 10.52 7.97 17.90
C LEU A 33 11.48 9.14 17.68
N PHE A 34 11.99 9.30 16.45
CA PHE A 34 12.81 10.46 16.07
C PHE A 34 12.00 11.71 15.68
N GLY A 35 10.68 11.73 15.91
CA GLY A 35 9.79 12.85 15.57
C GLY A 35 9.57 13.06 14.07
N ARG A 36 10.05 12.14 13.21
CA ARG A 36 9.99 12.21 11.74
C ARG A 36 8.66 11.65 11.23
N ILE A 37 7.56 12.33 11.57
CA ILE A 37 6.20 11.90 11.23
C ILE A 37 6.02 11.72 9.71
N LYS A 38 6.64 12.61 8.92
CA LYS A 38 6.57 12.55 7.45
C LYS A 38 7.23 11.31 6.86
N VAL A 39 8.34 10.86 7.46
CA VAL A 39 9.04 9.63 7.05
C VAL A 39 8.17 8.41 7.32
N ALA A 40 7.48 8.38 8.47
CA ALA A 40 6.52 7.32 8.79
C ALA A 40 5.35 7.30 7.77
N LEU A 41 4.82 8.47 7.40
CA LEU A 41 3.76 8.59 6.39
C LEU A 41 4.18 8.07 5.01
N ILE A 42 5.36 8.49 4.51
CA ILE A 42 5.88 8.01 3.23
C ILE A 42 6.04 6.49 3.26
N ASN A 43 6.66 5.95 4.31
CA ASN A 43 6.86 4.52 4.46
C ASN A 43 5.51 3.77 4.40
N ASN A 44 4.50 4.23 5.15
CA ASN A 44 3.18 3.58 5.15
C ASN A 44 2.48 3.63 3.79
N TYR A 45 2.51 4.77 3.09
CA TYR A 45 1.88 4.86 1.76
C TYR A 45 2.60 4.02 0.71
N LEU A 46 3.93 3.94 0.75
CA LEU A 46 4.68 3.07 -0.15
C LEU A 46 4.40 1.60 0.11
N PHE A 47 4.33 1.18 1.38
CA PHE A 47 3.96 -0.19 1.74
C PHE A 47 2.52 -0.53 1.33
N ALA A 48 1.56 0.37 1.54
CA ALA A 48 0.18 0.18 1.11
C ALA A 48 0.07 0.02 -0.41
N LEU A 49 0.85 0.81 -1.18
CA LEU A 49 0.90 0.71 -2.63
C LEU A 49 1.60 -0.57 -3.09
N TYR A 50 2.71 -0.95 -2.45
CA TYR A 50 3.42 -2.19 -2.75
C TYR A 50 2.53 -3.42 -2.48
N TRP A 51 1.85 -3.47 -1.34
CA TRP A 51 0.95 -4.58 -1.02
C TRP A 51 -0.31 -4.58 -1.88
N GLY A 52 -0.94 -3.41 -2.07
CA GLY A 52 -2.15 -3.28 -2.86
C GLY A 52 -1.97 -3.71 -4.32
N TYR A 53 -0.78 -3.53 -4.90
CA TYR A 53 -0.58 -3.71 -6.35
C TYR A 53 0.50 -4.71 -6.74
N ILE A 54 1.66 -4.71 -6.08
CA ILE A 54 2.79 -5.55 -6.51
C ILE A 54 2.60 -6.98 -6.04
N LEU A 55 2.15 -7.21 -4.81
CA LEU A 55 1.86 -8.55 -4.32
C LEU A 55 0.64 -9.19 -5.01
N ASN A 56 -0.33 -8.37 -5.40
CA ASN A 56 -1.56 -8.82 -6.05
C ASN A 56 -1.51 -8.69 -7.57
N ARG A 57 -0.34 -8.38 -8.15
CA ARG A 57 -0.19 -8.14 -9.60
C ARG A 57 -0.72 -9.30 -10.43
N ALA A 58 -0.50 -10.55 -10.00
CA ALA A 58 -0.94 -11.73 -10.71
C ALA A 58 -2.47 -11.83 -10.77
N VAL A 59 -3.15 -11.38 -9.71
CA VAL A 59 -4.62 -11.35 -9.60
C VAL A 59 -5.21 -10.13 -10.32
N LEU A 60 -4.54 -8.97 -10.25
CA LEU A 60 -5.05 -7.68 -10.72
C LEU A 60 -4.74 -7.39 -12.20
N VAL A 61 -3.65 -7.94 -12.73
CA VAL A 61 -3.14 -7.67 -14.08
C VAL A 61 -3.13 -8.93 -14.95
N GLY A 62 -3.06 -10.13 -14.35
CA GLY A 62 -2.82 -11.37 -15.08
C GLY A 62 -1.42 -11.40 -15.71
N ASP A 63 -1.10 -12.48 -16.43
CA ASP A 63 0.21 -12.63 -17.10
C ASP A 63 0.44 -11.61 -18.23
N ASN A 64 -0.63 -10.98 -18.73
CA ASN A 64 -0.59 -10.01 -19.82
C ASN A 64 -1.27 -8.70 -19.40
N LEU A 65 -0.55 -7.58 -19.56
CA LEU A 65 -1.01 -6.21 -19.23
C LEU A 65 -2.30 -5.77 -19.96
N GLU A 66 -2.79 -6.56 -20.92
CA GLU A 66 -3.97 -6.25 -21.74
C GLU A 66 -5.31 -6.35 -20.99
N LYS A 67 -5.35 -6.95 -19.78
CA LYS A 67 -6.59 -7.12 -18.99
C LYS A 67 -6.70 -6.23 -17.75
N VAL A 68 -5.91 -5.16 -17.66
CA VAL A 68 -6.04 -4.23 -16.53
C VAL A 68 -7.38 -3.49 -16.62
N SER A 69 -8.26 -3.73 -15.65
CA SER A 69 -9.53 -3.00 -15.53
C SER A 69 -9.27 -1.51 -15.31
N TYR A 70 -10.12 -0.66 -15.92
CA TYR A 70 -10.10 0.79 -15.71
C TYR A 70 -10.15 1.15 -14.21
N PHE A 71 -10.92 0.40 -13.42
CA PHE A 71 -11.01 0.59 -11.97
C PHE A 71 -9.67 0.34 -11.27
N THR A 72 -8.97 -0.74 -11.63
CA THR A 72 -7.64 -1.06 -11.09
C THR A 72 -6.62 0.01 -11.45
N ALA A 73 -6.64 0.50 -12.70
CA ALA A 73 -5.74 1.56 -13.14
C ALA A 73 -6.01 2.89 -12.41
N LEU A 74 -7.27 3.26 -12.23
CA LEU A 74 -7.66 4.48 -11.51
C LEU A 74 -7.30 4.40 -10.01
N TYR A 75 -7.57 3.26 -9.38
CA TYR A 75 -7.16 3.01 -7.99
C TYR A 75 -5.63 3.13 -7.87
N PHE A 76 -4.87 2.55 -8.81
CA PHE A 76 -3.40 2.60 -8.80
C PHE A 76 -2.87 4.02 -8.94
N GLY A 77 -3.40 4.77 -9.91
CA GLY A 77 -3.07 6.17 -10.11
C GLY A 77 -3.37 7.01 -8.86
N PHE A 78 -4.49 6.76 -8.18
CA PHE A 78 -4.81 7.43 -6.92
C PHE A 78 -3.75 7.15 -5.84
N GLY A 79 -3.34 5.89 -5.69
CA GLY A 79 -2.25 5.52 -4.77
C GLY A 79 -0.94 6.26 -5.06
N ILE A 80 -0.57 6.37 -6.34
CA ILE A 80 0.63 7.10 -6.77
C ILE A 80 0.52 8.60 -6.42
N ILE A 81 -0.64 9.22 -6.65
CA ILE A 81 -0.87 10.64 -6.31
C ILE A 81 -0.68 10.86 -4.80
N ILE A 82 -1.23 9.99 -3.96
CA ILE A 82 -1.07 10.08 -2.50
C ILE A 82 0.40 9.92 -2.09
N ALA A 83 1.14 8.98 -2.70
CA ALA A 83 2.56 8.82 -2.45
C ALA A 83 3.37 10.07 -2.85
N ILE A 84 3.03 10.71 -3.99
CA ILE A 84 3.64 11.98 -4.41
C ILE A 84 3.36 13.08 -3.39
N PHE A 85 2.12 13.22 -2.91
CA PHE A 85 1.79 14.22 -1.88
C PHE A 85 2.56 13.98 -0.58
N ALA A 86 2.76 12.73 -0.18
CA ALA A 86 3.57 12.41 1.00
C ALA A 86 5.04 12.85 0.82
N VAL A 87 5.62 12.60 -0.36
CA VAL A 87 7.00 13.03 -0.68
C VAL A 87 7.11 14.56 -0.75
N VAL A 88 6.18 15.22 -1.43
CA VAL A 88 6.14 16.69 -1.51
C VAL A 88 5.98 17.30 -0.11
N GLY A 89 5.11 16.74 0.72
CA GLY A 89 4.95 17.18 2.11
C GLY A 89 6.25 17.05 2.92
N PHE A 90 7.02 16.00 2.68
CA PHE A 90 8.34 15.81 3.28
C PHE A 90 9.36 16.85 2.80
N MET A 91 9.39 17.15 1.51
CA MET A 91 10.33 18.12 0.94
C MET A 91 10.00 19.57 1.32
N THR A 92 8.73 19.91 1.48
CA THR A 92 8.26 21.29 1.63
C THR A 92 8.33 21.78 3.09
N HIS A 93 8.37 20.86 4.06
CA HIS A 93 8.41 21.21 5.47
C HIS A 93 9.47 20.35 6.15
N SER A 94 10.61 20.94 6.49
CA SER A 94 11.60 20.28 7.35
C SER A 94 10.98 20.09 8.74
N ASP A 95 10.83 18.82 9.14
CA ASP A 95 10.57 18.45 10.54
C ASP A 95 11.76 18.86 11.43
#